data_AF-A0A7S2BJ80-F1
#
_entry.id   AF-A0A7S2BJ80-F1
#
_cell.length_a   1.000
_cell.length_b   1.000
_cell.length_c   1.000
_cell.angle_alpha   90.00
_cell.angle_beta   90.00
_cell.angle_gamma   90.00
#
_symmetry.space_group_name_H-M   'P 1'
#
loop_
_entity.id
_entity.type
_entity.pdbx_description
1 polymer ?
#
loop_
_entity_poly.entity_id
_entity_poly.type
_entity_poly.pdbx_seq_one_letter_code
_entity_poly.pdbx_strand_id
1 'polypeptide(L)'
;WDEIKAMAVLQARVAVAVGVPAEFHLLNPLGGNRSSSLSEGDGFVRVHDEESFSRFNSMLAASSPRGVTPLADSLRGIRRRLDAETERLRGKQVFLTIATDGLPTSATSGHSDVRARDDMVSELRALSVHFGVQLVIRLCTDDNDVVDFFGKLDAETELSMDVLDDFKSEAQEVRRCGNGWLTYAPAVHTVREGGTCIKLLDLLDERALNVHETAALVELLFGVDASTGVDIPLALDYTSDLGAYCDEVKRRADLLGTYYNPLSGRCEPLVNVGALRKALTPRGVLGK
;
A
#
# COMPACT_ATOMS: atom_id res chain seq x y z
N TRP A 1 4.93 15.44 6.91
CA TRP A 1 3.55 16.00 6.80
C TRP A 1 3.09 16.21 5.35
N ASP A 2 3.81 16.97 4.52
CA ASP A 2 3.37 17.20 3.14
C ASP A 2 3.30 15.91 2.31
N GLU A 3 4.25 14.99 2.53
CA GLU A 3 4.21 13.64 1.97
C GLU A 3 2.94 12.87 2.37
N ILE A 4 2.64 12.78 3.68
CA ILE A 4 1.42 12.12 4.19
C ILE A 4 0.16 12.74 3.58
N LYS A 5 0.08 14.07 3.48
CA LYS A 5 -1.06 14.75 2.83
C LYS A 5 -1.16 14.37 1.35
N ALA A 6 -0.05 14.40 0.62
CA ALA A 6 -0.04 14.06 -0.80
C ALA A 6 -0.50 12.61 -1.04
N MET A 7 0.01 11.67 -0.24
CA MET A 7 -0.42 10.27 -0.25
C MET A 7 -1.92 10.15 0.05
N ALA A 8 -2.40 10.75 1.14
CA ALA A 8 -3.80 10.65 1.54
C ALA A 8 -4.76 11.27 0.50
N VAL A 9 -4.37 12.38 -0.12
CA VAL A 9 -5.11 13.00 -1.24
C VAL A 9 -5.16 12.08 -2.45
N LEU A 10 -4.04 11.45 -2.81
CA LEU A 10 -3.99 10.51 -3.93
C LEU A 10 -4.88 9.29 -3.65
N GLN A 11 -4.78 8.68 -2.47
CA GLN A 11 -5.63 7.55 -2.07
C GLN A 11 -7.12 7.93 -2.09
N ALA A 12 -7.48 9.13 -1.62
CA ALA A 12 -8.86 9.60 -1.66
C ALA A 12 -9.38 9.73 -3.10
N ARG A 13 -8.54 10.22 -4.04
CA ARG A 13 -8.90 10.28 -5.47
C ARG A 13 -9.05 8.90 -6.08
N VAL A 14 -8.14 7.97 -5.76
CA VAL A 14 -8.24 6.58 -6.22
C VAL A 14 -9.54 5.96 -5.73
N ALA A 15 -9.87 6.09 -4.44
CA ALA A 15 -11.10 5.59 -3.85
C ALA A 15 -12.37 6.09 -4.57
N VAL A 16 -12.44 7.39 -4.88
CA VAL A 16 -13.55 7.96 -5.67
C VAL A 16 -13.58 7.36 -7.08
N ALA A 17 -12.43 7.29 -7.76
CA ALA A 17 -12.35 6.78 -9.13
C ALA A 17 -12.73 5.30 -9.25
N VAL A 18 -12.36 4.47 -8.27
CA VAL A 18 -12.68 3.03 -8.26
C VAL A 18 -14.02 2.71 -7.59
N GLY A 19 -14.68 3.71 -6.98
CA GLY A 19 -15.95 3.51 -6.26
C GLY A 19 -15.82 2.67 -4.98
N VAL A 20 -14.62 2.64 -4.37
CA VAL A 20 -14.37 1.94 -3.10
C VAL A 20 -14.51 2.96 -1.96
N PRO A 21 -15.45 2.77 -1.01
CA PRO A 21 -15.58 3.67 0.12
C PRO A 21 -14.31 3.70 0.98
N ALA A 22 -13.76 4.88 1.22
CA ALA A 22 -12.57 5.06 2.05
C ALA A 22 -12.86 5.98 3.24
N GLU A 23 -12.22 5.70 4.39
CA GLU A 23 -12.28 6.57 5.56
C GLU A 23 -10.89 7.09 5.90
N PHE A 24 -10.76 8.39 6.07
CA PHE A 24 -9.49 9.04 6.41
C PHE A 24 -9.57 9.57 7.83
N HIS A 25 -8.77 9.00 8.72
CA HIS A 25 -8.75 9.32 10.15
C HIS A 25 -7.50 10.15 10.48
N LEU A 26 -7.69 11.26 11.20
CA LEU A 26 -6.58 12.00 11.77
C LEU A 26 -6.18 11.37 13.09
N LEU A 27 -4.88 11.10 13.26
CA LEU A 27 -4.36 10.58 14.52
C LEU A 27 -4.51 11.56 15.69
N ASN A 28 -4.50 12.87 15.38
CA ASN A 28 -4.53 13.96 16.37
C ASN A 28 -5.48 15.10 15.93
N PRO A 29 -6.82 14.93 16.00
CA PRO A 29 -7.76 15.96 15.54
C PRO A 29 -7.72 17.24 16.38
N LEU A 30 -8.14 18.37 15.78
CA LEU A 30 -7.99 19.70 16.38
C LEU A 30 -8.92 19.98 17.56
N GLY A 31 -10.11 19.38 17.58
CA GLY A 31 -11.13 19.56 18.61
C GLY A 31 -11.76 18.23 19.03
N GLY A 32 -11.79 17.96 20.34
CA GLY A 32 -12.46 16.80 20.92
C GLY A 32 -11.58 16.08 21.94
N ASN A 33 -12.13 15.82 23.12
CA ASN A 33 -11.52 15.05 24.19
C ASN A 33 -10.75 13.84 23.65
N ARG A 34 -9.54 13.59 24.17
CA ARG A 34 -8.74 12.37 23.91
C ARG A 34 -9.46 11.05 24.29
N SER A 35 -10.71 11.14 24.73
CA SER A 35 -11.55 10.05 25.19
C SER A 35 -12.94 10.21 24.56
N SER A 36 -13.33 9.19 23.80
CA SER A 36 -14.69 8.86 23.33
C SER A 36 -15.22 9.61 22.09
N SER A 37 -15.40 8.82 21.02
CA SER A 37 -16.02 9.07 19.71
C SER A 37 -15.27 9.98 18.73
N LEU A 38 -14.64 9.35 17.74
CA LEU A 38 -14.35 9.96 16.44
C LEU A 38 -15.70 10.36 15.81
N SER A 39 -15.97 11.66 15.69
CA SER A 39 -17.11 12.20 14.93
C SER A 39 -16.69 12.49 13.49
N GLU A 40 -17.59 12.20 12.55
CA GLU A 40 -17.38 12.53 11.14
C GLU A 40 -17.32 14.05 10.98
N GLY A 41 -16.27 14.55 10.33
CA GLY A 41 -16.01 15.99 10.13
C GLY A 41 -15.01 16.61 11.10
N ASP A 42 -14.74 16.01 12.26
CA ASP A 42 -13.70 16.46 13.20
C ASP A 42 -12.49 15.52 13.23
N GLY A 43 -12.76 14.21 13.41
CA GLY A 43 -11.72 13.18 13.58
C GLY A 43 -11.44 12.37 12.32
N PHE A 44 -12.43 12.26 11.44
CA PHE A 44 -12.30 11.52 10.20
C PHE A 44 -13.31 12.00 9.14
N VAL A 45 -13.08 11.65 7.87
CA VAL A 45 -14.00 11.89 6.76
C VAL A 45 -14.16 10.61 5.94
N ARG A 46 -15.40 10.30 5.55
CA ARG A 46 -15.70 9.26 4.55
C ARG A 46 -15.66 9.86 3.16
N VAL A 47 -14.86 9.30 2.27
CA VAL A 47 -14.74 9.73 0.88
C VAL A 47 -15.39 8.69 -0.03
N HIS A 48 -16.34 9.14 -0.84
CA HIS A 48 -17.06 8.32 -1.83
C HIS A 48 -17.46 9.10 -3.09
N ASP A 49 -17.30 10.42 -3.09
CA ASP A 49 -17.63 11.32 -4.19
C ASP A 49 -16.80 12.61 -4.12
N GLU A 50 -16.98 13.51 -5.10
CA GLU A 50 -16.25 14.78 -5.17
C GLU A 50 -16.60 15.76 -4.03
N GLU A 51 -17.81 15.69 -3.49
CA GLU A 51 -18.25 16.54 -2.38
C GLU A 51 -17.54 16.14 -1.08
N SER A 52 -17.55 14.84 -0.76
CA SER A 52 -16.82 14.29 0.38
C SER A 52 -15.30 14.44 0.23
N PHE A 53 -14.76 14.31 -0.98
CA PHE A 53 -13.36 14.62 -1.27
C PHE A 53 -13.00 16.08 -0.98
N SER A 54 -13.87 17.03 -1.33
CA SER A 54 -13.67 18.46 -1.03
C SER A 54 -13.68 18.74 0.48
N ARG A 55 -14.56 18.06 1.24
CA ARG A 55 -14.58 18.12 2.71
C ARG A 55 -13.30 17.56 3.32
N PHE A 56 -12.82 16.42 2.81
CA PHE A 56 -11.56 15.81 3.22
C PHE A 56 -10.36 16.75 3.01
N ASN A 57 -10.24 17.40 1.84
CA ASN A 57 -9.18 18.38 1.59
C ASN A 57 -9.24 19.56 2.56
N SER A 58 -10.43 20.04 2.90
CA SER A 58 -10.60 21.12 3.86
C SER A 58 -10.15 20.70 5.27
N MET A 59 -10.47 19.48 5.69
CA MET A 59 -9.99 18.91 6.96
C MET A 59 -8.45 18.82 7.00
N LEU A 60 -7.82 18.32 5.94
CA LEU A 60 -6.35 18.26 5.85
C LEU A 60 -5.69 19.64 5.87
N ALA A 61 -6.28 20.61 5.17
CA ALA A 61 -5.75 21.98 5.11
C ALA A 61 -5.83 22.71 6.46
N ALA A 62 -6.86 22.40 7.27
CA ALA A 62 -7.00 22.94 8.61
C ALA A 62 -6.05 22.28 9.63
N SER A 63 -5.55 21.08 9.34
CA SER A 63 -4.79 20.25 10.28
C SER A 63 -3.28 20.49 10.24
N SER A 64 -2.61 20.27 11.37
CA SER A 64 -1.16 20.33 11.50
C SER A 64 -0.61 19.23 12.41
N PRO A 65 0.66 18.79 12.21
CA PRO A 65 1.31 17.83 13.10
C PRO A 65 1.39 18.34 14.54
N ARG A 66 1.16 17.45 15.52
CA ARG A 66 1.09 17.79 16.95
C ARG A 66 2.08 17.01 17.83
N GLY A 67 3.04 16.31 17.23
CA GLY A 67 4.21 15.73 17.91
C GLY A 67 3.96 14.53 18.82
N VAL A 68 2.80 13.88 18.74
CA VAL A 68 2.52 12.62 19.43
C VAL A 68 1.88 11.62 18.48
N THR A 69 2.04 10.32 18.77
CA THR A 69 1.62 9.21 17.91
C THR A 69 0.76 8.21 18.70
N PRO A 70 -0.46 8.59 19.16
CA PRO A 70 -1.33 7.76 19.99
C PRO A 70 -2.04 6.66 19.18
N LEU A 71 -1.26 5.77 18.56
CA LEU A 71 -1.76 4.72 17.66
C LEU A 71 -2.70 3.76 18.37
N ALA A 72 -2.36 3.26 19.56
CA ALA A 72 -3.22 2.31 20.28
C ALA A 72 -4.62 2.86 20.56
N ASP A 73 -4.74 4.13 20.95
CA ASP A 73 -6.04 4.78 21.19
C ASP A 73 -6.84 4.94 19.89
N SER A 74 -6.15 5.34 18.82
CA SER A 74 -6.76 5.54 17.50
C SER A 74 -7.27 4.23 16.92
N LEU A 75 -6.47 3.16 17.02
CA LEU A 75 -6.84 1.80 16.62
C LEU A 75 -8.02 1.27 17.45
N ARG A 76 -8.07 1.53 18.76
CA ARG A 76 -9.27 1.23 19.58
C ARG A 76 -10.52 1.96 19.10
N GLY A 77 -10.37 3.22 18.67
CA GLY A 77 -11.45 4.00 18.06
C GLY A 77 -11.95 3.35 16.77
N ILE A 78 -11.03 3.00 15.87
CA ILE A 78 -11.32 2.31 14.60
C ILE A 78 -11.99 0.95 14.87
N ARG A 79 -11.46 0.15 15.81
CA ARG A 79 -12.03 -1.14 16.17
C ARG A 79 -13.48 -1.05 16.61
N ARG A 80 -13.80 -0.16 17.55
CA ARG A 80 -15.20 0.06 18.00
C ARG A 80 -16.13 0.48 16.86
N ARG A 81 -15.59 1.19 15.88
CA ARG A 81 -16.34 1.61 14.70
C ARG A 81 -16.57 0.45 13.74
N LEU A 82 -15.56 -0.37 13.48
CA LEU A 82 -15.72 -1.60 12.67
C LEU A 82 -16.69 -2.57 13.36
N ASP A 83 -16.63 -2.71 14.68
CA ASP A 83 -17.60 -3.47 15.48
C ASP A 83 -19.03 -2.98 15.19
N ALA A 84 -19.27 -1.66 15.24
CA ALA A 84 -20.58 -1.07 14.95
C ALA A 84 -21.06 -1.29 13.50
N GLU A 85 -20.16 -1.60 12.57
CA GLU A 85 -20.46 -1.81 11.15
C GLU A 85 -20.31 -3.27 10.71
N THR A 86 -20.14 -4.21 11.64
CA THR A 86 -19.77 -5.60 11.34
C THR A 86 -20.73 -6.25 10.34
N GLU A 87 -22.04 -6.03 10.46
CA GLU A 87 -23.00 -6.58 9.50
C GLU A 87 -22.88 -5.98 8.09
N ARG A 88 -22.51 -4.69 7.98
CA ARG A 88 -22.27 -4.03 6.69
C ARG A 88 -20.98 -4.53 6.04
N LEU A 89 -19.98 -4.88 6.85
CA LEU A 89 -18.67 -5.35 6.43
C LEU A 89 -18.60 -6.87 6.22
N ARG A 90 -19.67 -7.61 6.52
CA ARG A 90 -19.73 -9.06 6.34
C ARG A 90 -19.40 -9.43 4.89
N GLY A 91 -18.35 -10.25 4.70
CA GLY A 91 -17.88 -10.68 3.38
C GLY A 91 -17.16 -9.60 2.57
N LYS A 92 -16.79 -8.47 3.20
CA LYS A 92 -15.93 -7.44 2.61
C LYS A 92 -14.51 -7.57 3.16
N GLN A 93 -13.53 -7.30 2.30
CA GLN A 93 -12.14 -7.13 2.73
C GLN A 93 -11.96 -5.70 3.26
N VAL A 94 -11.31 -5.55 4.41
CA VAL A 94 -10.95 -4.25 4.97
C VAL A 94 -9.43 -4.10 4.89
N PHE A 95 -8.99 -2.98 4.33
CA PHE A 95 -7.59 -2.57 4.34
C PHE A 95 -7.44 -1.40 5.30
N LEU A 96 -6.40 -1.46 6.13
CA LEU A 96 -6.06 -0.39 7.07
C LEU A 96 -4.63 0.07 6.81
N THR A 97 -4.50 1.26 6.24
CA THR A 97 -3.22 1.92 6.02
C THR A 97 -2.94 2.90 7.15
N ILE A 98 -1.78 2.74 7.79
CA ILE A 98 -1.29 3.62 8.86
C ILE A 98 -0.08 4.37 8.31
N ALA A 99 -0.23 5.66 8.07
CA ALA A 99 0.89 6.53 7.74
C ALA A 99 1.45 7.18 9.01
N THR A 100 2.74 6.97 9.28
CA THR A 100 3.39 7.47 10.51
C THR A 100 4.83 7.88 10.25
N ASP A 101 5.29 8.91 10.96
CA ASP A 101 6.67 9.36 10.99
C ASP A 101 7.39 9.03 12.31
N GLY A 102 6.69 8.36 13.24
CA GLY A 102 7.20 8.10 14.59
C GLY A 102 6.69 6.82 15.23
N LEU A 103 7.33 6.47 16.34
CA LEU A 103 6.96 5.32 17.17
C LEU A 103 5.65 5.56 17.93
N PRO A 104 4.89 4.49 18.25
CA PRO A 104 3.71 4.61 19.11
C PRO A 104 4.03 5.30 20.44
N THR A 105 3.21 6.27 20.82
CA THR A 105 3.30 6.99 22.10
C THR A 105 2.06 6.74 22.94
N SER A 106 2.22 6.72 24.27
CA SER A 106 1.08 6.73 25.18
C SER A 106 0.33 8.06 25.06
N ALA A 107 -1.00 8.01 24.96
CA ALA A 107 -1.80 9.22 24.88
C ALA A 107 -1.83 10.02 26.20
N THR A 108 -1.44 9.39 27.31
CA THR A 108 -1.35 10.07 28.61
C THR A 108 -0.01 10.78 28.77
N SER A 109 1.10 10.09 28.50
CA SER A 109 2.45 10.66 28.71
C SER A 109 3.02 11.37 27.48
N GLY A 110 2.51 11.07 26.27
CA GLY A 110 3.09 11.54 25.01
C GLY A 110 4.43 10.88 24.66
N HIS A 111 4.91 9.93 25.46
CA HIS A 111 6.20 9.28 25.26
C HIS A 111 6.03 7.89 24.64
N SER A 112 7.02 7.49 23.83
CA SER A 112 7.14 6.12 23.36
C SER A 112 7.91 5.29 24.38
N ASP A 113 7.23 4.31 24.98
CA ASP A 113 7.82 3.29 25.84
C ASP A 113 7.40 1.89 25.34
N VAL A 114 7.95 0.85 25.96
CA VAL A 114 7.64 -0.55 25.60
C VAL A 114 6.14 -0.81 25.68
N ARG A 115 5.48 -0.29 26.73
CA ARG A 115 4.04 -0.48 26.92
C ARG A 115 3.21 0.16 25.80
N ALA A 116 3.55 1.38 25.36
CA ALA A 116 2.85 2.05 24.28
C ALA A 116 2.98 1.29 22.95
N ARG A 117 4.13 0.66 22.71
CA ARG A 117 4.38 -0.19 21.54
C ARG A 117 3.59 -1.50 21.64
N ASP A 118 3.63 -2.16 22.79
CA ASP A 118 2.88 -3.40 23.04
C ASP A 118 1.37 -3.19 22.94
N ASP A 119 0.85 -2.08 23.50
CA ASP A 119 -0.55 -1.71 23.43
C ASP A 119 -1.00 -1.50 21.97
N MET A 120 -0.14 -0.92 21.12
CA MET A 120 -0.40 -0.73 19.69
C MET A 120 -0.43 -2.08 18.96
N VAL A 121 0.57 -2.94 19.16
CA VAL A 121 0.65 -4.27 18.53
C VAL A 121 -0.54 -5.14 18.93
N SER A 122 -0.96 -5.08 20.20
CA SER A 122 -2.15 -5.78 20.69
C SER A 122 -3.42 -5.38 19.93
N GLU A 123 -3.60 -4.09 19.66
CA GLU A 123 -4.76 -3.60 18.91
C GLU A 123 -4.68 -3.94 17.42
N LEU A 124 -3.49 -3.95 16.81
CA LEU A 124 -3.30 -4.45 15.44
C LEU A 124 -3.70 -5.93 15.34
N ARG A 125 -3.22 -6.77 16.25
CA ARG A 125 -3.59 -8.20 16.31
C ARG A 125 -5.10 -8.38 16.49
N ALA A 126 -5.72 -7.60 17.36
CA ALA A 126 -7.16 -7.63 17.55
C ALA A 126 -7.91 -7.27 16.26
N LEU A 127 -7.50 -6.22 15.55
CA LEU A 127 -8.10 -5.82 14.27
C LEU A 127 -7.94 -6.90 13.19
N SER A 128 -6.72 -7.42 13.02
CA SER A 128 -6.45 -8.48 12.03
C SER A 128 -7.27 -9.74 12.31
N VAL A 129 -7.34 -10.20 13.57
CA VAL A 129 -8.04 -11.44 13.93
C VAL A 129 -9.56 -11.28 13.87
N HIS A 130 -10.11 -10.18 14.37
CA HIS A 130 -11.57 -10.02 14.47
C HIS A 130 -12.24 -9.64 13.14
N PHE A 131 -11.54 -8.91 12.27
CA PHE A 131 -12.13 -8.39 11.03
C PHE A 131 -11.43 -8.88 9.76
N GLY A 132 -10.35 -9.66 9.87
CA GLY A 132 -9.55 -10.05 8.70
C GLY A 132 -8.90 -8.85 8.01
N VAL A 133 -8.60 -7.80 8.77
CA VAL A 133 -8.00 -6.56 8.24
C VAL A 133 -6.59 -6.85 7.73
N GLN A 134 -6.32 -6.45 6.49
CA GLN A 134 -4.97 -6.41 5.94
C GLN A 134 -4.35 -5.06 6.26
N LEU A 135 -3.17 -5.08 6.87
CA LEU A 135 -2.48 -3.90 7.38
C LEU A 135 -1.46 -3.43 6.38
N VAL A 136 -1.33 -2.10 6.24
CA VAL A 136 -0.21 -1.47 5.54
C VAL A 136 0.35 -0.38 6.44
N ILE A 137 1.65 -0.38 6.68
CA ILE A 137 2.33 0.70 7.39
C ILE A 137 3.12 1.51 6.37
N ARG A 138 2.78 2.79 6.21
CA ARG A 138 3.54 3.72 5.38
C ARG A 138 4.45 4.57 6.26
N LEU A 139 5.76 4.37 6.17
CA LEU A 139 6.76 5.08 6.94
C LEU A 139 7.16 6.38 6.25
N CYS A 140 6.88 7.52 6.88
CA CYS A 140 7.24 8.84 6.37
C CYS A 140 8.38 9.46 7.21
N THR A 141 9.44 8.69 7.43
CA THR A 141 10.56 9.07 8.29
C THR A 141 11.86 8.38 7.88
N ASP A 142 12.98 9.06 8.09
CA ASP A 142 14.33 8.50 7.95
C ASP A 142 14.87 8.01 9.32
N ASP A 143 14.03 7.96 10.36
CA ASP A 143 14.43 7.52 11.69
C ASP A 143 14.57 5.99 11.75
N ASN A 144 15.82 5.53 11.84
CA ASN A 144 16.16 4.11 11.89
C ASN A 144 15.45 3.36 13.04
N ASP A 145 15.17 4.00 14.18
CA ASP A 145 14.49 3.31 15.28
C ASP A 145 13.02 3.01 14.92
N VAL A 146 12.40 3.88 14.11
CA VAL A 146 11.04 3.68 13.60
C VAL A 146 11.04 2.58 12.55
N VAL A 147 11.95 2.66 11.57
CA VAL A 147 12.10 1.67 10.49
C VAL A 147 12.37 0.28 11.08
N ASP A 148 13.34 0.17 11.99
CA ASP A 148 13.69 -1.10 12.64
C ASP A 148 12.53 -1.69 13.46
N PHE A 149 11.71 -0.84 14.09
CA PHE A 149 10.57 -1.30 14.88
C PHE A 149 9.50 -1.90 13.98
N PHE A 150 9.09 -1.20 12.92
CA PHE A 150 8.06 -1.70 12.01
C PHE A 150 8.56 -2.85 11.14
N GLY A 151 9.82 -2.85 10.71
CA GLY A 151 10.41 -3.98 9.98
C GLY A 151 10.48 -5.27 10.81
N LYS A 152 10.71 -5.18 12.12
CA LYS A 152 10.61 -6.36 13.02
C LYS A 152 9.18 -6.87 13.16
N LEU A 153 8.21 -5.95 13.20
CA LEU A 153 6.79 -6.29 13.29
C LEU A 153 6.29 -6.95 12.00
N ASP A 154 6.80 -6.52 10.84
CA ASP A 154 6.49 -7.10 9.53
C ASP A 154 6.97 -8.55 9.40
N ALA A 155 8.14 -8.84 9.96
CA ALA A 155 8.68 -10.19 10.02
C ALA A 155 7.87 -11.14 10.93
N GLU A 156 6.90 -10.65 11.71
CA GLU A 156 6.02 -11.49 12.54
C GLU A 156 4.92 -12.15 11.70
N THR A 157 4.97 -13.49 11.57
CA THR A 157 4.03 -14.26 10.73
C THR A 157 2.57 -14.21 11.17
N GLU A 158 2.26 -13.70 12.36
CA GLU A 158 0.90 -13.63 12.90
C GLU A 158 0.12 -12.41 12.39
N LEU A 159 0.80 -11.42 11.79
CA LEU A 159 0.19 -10.21 11.26
C LEU A 159 0.32 -10.21 9.74
N SER A 160 -0.82 -10.15 9.04
CA SER A 160 -0.82 -9.86 7.60
C SER A 160 -0.61 -8.37 7.41
N MET A 161 0.65 -7.95 7.34
CA MET A 161 1.10 -6.57 7.23
C MET A 161 2.08 -6.42 6.06
N ASP A 162 2.08 -5.24 5.45
CA ASP A 162 3.09 -4.78 4.48
C ASP A 162 3.65 -3.46 5.01
N VAL A 163 4.98 -3.31 5.08
CA VAL A 163 5.66 -2.09 5.55
C VAL A 163 6.34 -1.42 4.37
N LEU A 164 5.88 -0.22 4.04
CA LEU A 164 6.33 0.56 2.89
C LEU A 164 7.14 1.77 3.32
N ASP A 165 8.36 1.86 2.81
CA ASP A 165 9.24 3.02 2.95
C ASP A 165 9.20 3.92 1.70
N ASP A 166 10.13 4.86 1.56
CA ASP A 166 10.18 5.79 0.45
C ASP A 166 10.30 5.09 -0.93
N PHE A 167 9.78 5.73 -1.98
CA PHE A 167 9.74 5.18 -3.34
C PHE A 167 11.08 4.65 -3.86
N LYS A 168 12.19 5.31 -3.47
CA LYS A 168 13.51 4.97 -3.97
C LYS A 168 14.07 3.77 -3.25
N SER A 169 13.90 3.67 -1.93
CA SER A 169 14.32 2.51 -1.15
C SER A 169 13.56 1.27 -1.59
N GLU A 170 12.23 1.35 -1.71
CA GLU A 170 11.37 0.28 -2.26
C GLU A 170 11.83 -0.18 -3.64
N ALA A 171 12.05 0.76 -4.56
CA ALA A 171 12.49 0.42 -5.91
C ALA A 171 13.88 -0.27 -5.91
N GLN A 172 14.76 0.08 -4.97
CA GLN A 172 16.08 -0.56 -4.84
C GLN A 172 15.93 -2.01 -4.38
N GLU A 173 15.05 -2.27 -3.42
CA GLU A 173 14.77 -3.60 -2.88
C GLU A 173 14.15 -4.50 -3.94
N VAL A 174 13.11 -4.04 -4.64
CA VAL A 174 12.49 -4.76 -5.77
C VAL A 174 13.52 -5.15 -6.82
N ARG A 175 14.42 -4.22 -7.17
CA ARG A 175 15.50 -4.51 -8.12
C ARG A 175 16.52 -5.50 -7.55
N ARG A 176 16.93 -5.34 -6.28
CA ARG A 176 17.92 -6.18 -5.60
C ARG A 176 17.44 -7.63 -5.48
N CYS A 177 16.15 -7.82 -5.22
CA CYS A 177 15.53 -9.14 -5.12
C CYS A 177 15.38 -9.85 -6.48
N GLY A 178 15.67 -9.17 -7.59
CA GLY A 178 15.70 -9.77 -8.92
C GLY A 178 14.50 -9.42 -9.79
N ASN A 179 13.60 -8.56 -9.31
CA ASN A 179 12.42 -8.12 -10.04
C ASN A 179 12.65 -6.81 -10.84
N GLY A 180 13.92 -6.50 -11.15
CA GLY A 180 14.29 -5.31 -11.95
C GLY A 180 13.82 -5.32 -13.41
N TRP A 181 13.00 -6.30 -13.80
CA TRP A 181 12.22 -6.26 -15.04
C TRP A 181 11.01 -5.34 -14.93
N LEU A 182 10.51 -5.10 -13.71
CA LEU A 182 9.45 -4.14 -13.40
C LEU A 182 10.09 -2.81 -12.97
N THR A 183 9.64 -1.71 -13.56
CA THR A 183 9.91 -0.38 -13.04
C THR A 183 8.97 -0.14 -11.86
N TYR A 184 9.51 -0.07 -10.63
CA TYR A 184 8.72 0.27 -9.45
C TYR A 184 8.30 1.74 -9.49
N ALA A 185 7.19 2.01 -10.17
CA ALA A 185 6.65 3.34 -10.37
C ALA A 185 5.80 3.80 -9.17
N PRO A 186 5.62 5.12 -8.95
CA PRO A 186 4.73 5.64 -7.93
C PRO A 186 3.32 5.05 -7.96
N ALA A 187 2.81 4.71 -9.16
CA ALA A 187 1.51 4.05 -9.30
C ALA A 187 1.46 2.65 -8.66
N VAL A 188 2.53 1.87 -8.76
CA VAL A 188 2.63 0.54 -8.10
C VAL A 188 2.65 0.73 -6.58
N HIS A 189 3.44 1.69 -6.12
CA HIS A 189 3.52 2.03 -4.70
C HIS A 189 2.16 2.47 -4.15
N THR A 190 1.42 3.33 -4.86
CA THR A 190 0.07 3.75 -4.47
C THR A 190 -0.91 2.58 -4.35
N VAL A 191 -0.81 1.56 -5.22
CA VAL A 191 -1.63 0.34 -5.10
C VAL A 191 -1.27 -0.45 -3.84
N ARG A 192 0.02 -0.60 -3.52
CA ARG A 192 0.45 -1.26 -2.27
C ARG A 192 0.02 -0.45 -1.03
N GLU A 193 0.21 0.86 -1.06
CA GLU A 193 -0.17 1.79 0.02
C GLU A 193 -1.66 1.70 0.37
N GLY A 194 -2.54 1.53 -0.62
CA GLY A 194 -3.98 1.40 -0.41
C GLY A 194 -4.41 0.03 0.13
N GLY A 195 -3.48 -0.93 0.18
CA GLY A 195 -3.75 -2.34 0.43
C GLY A 195 -4.26 -3.07 -0.82
N THR A 196 -3.81 -4.31 -0.99
CA THR A 196 -4.14 -5.12 -2.17
C THR A 196 -4.25 -6.60 -1.83
N CYS A 197 -5.22 -7.29 -2.47
CA CYS A 197 -5.31 -8.75 -2.43
C CYS A 197 -4.27 -9.44 -3.33
N ILE A 198 -3.51 -8.68 -4.13
CA ILE A 198 -2.53 -9.22 -5.07
C ILE A 198 -1.23 -9.52 -4.32
N LYS A 199 -1.12 -10.73 -3.77
CA LYS A 199 0.09 -11.18 -3.05
C LYS A 199 1.38 -11.09 -3.87
N LEU A 200 1.30 -11.08 -5.21
CA LEU A 200 2.47 -10.90 -6.07
C LEU A 200 3.14 -9.54 -5.91
N LEU A 201 2.39 -8.48 -5.55
CA LEU A 201 2.95 -7.15 -5.34
C LEU A 201 3.76 -7.08 -4.04
N ASP A 202 3.31 -7.79 -3.01
CA ASP A 202 3.97 -7.95 -1.72
C ASP A 202 5.28 -8.76 -1.83
N LEU A 203 5.32 -9.74 -2.73
CA LEU A 203 6.52 -10.55 -2.97
C LEU A 203 7.65 -9.81 -3.73
N LEU A 204 7.40 -8.60 -4.26
CA LEU A 204 8.32 -7.93 -5.18
C LEU A 204 9.65 -7.51 -4.54
N ASP A 205 9.61 -7.07 -3.29
CA ASP A 205 10.77 -6.68 -2.48
C ASP A 205 11.24 -7.79 -1.53
N GLU A 206 10.44 -8.84 -1.31
CA GLU A 206 10.87 -10.01 -0.54
C GLU A 206 11.83 -10.93 -1.32
N ARG A 207 11.52 -11.24 -2.60
CA ARG A 207 12.29 -12.21 -3.40
C ARG A 207 12.06 -12.09 -4.90
N ALA A 208 12.92 -12.74 -5.68
CA ALA A 208 12.68 -12.93 -7.12
C ALA A 208 11.36 -13.69 -7.33
N LEU A 209 10.48 -13.14 -8.16
CA LEU A 209 9.33 -13.88 -8.65
C LEU A 209 9.81 -15.01 -9.57
N ASN A 210 9.16 -16.16 -9.46
CA ASN A 210 9.41 -17.26 -10.38
C ASN A 210 8.77 -16.98 -11.75
N VAL A 211 9.02 -17.85 -12.73
CA VAL A 211 8.54 -17.67 -14.11
C VAL A 211 7.01 -17.52 -14.17
N HIS A 212 6.26 -18.35 -13.44
CA HIS A 212 4.80 -18.33 -13.42
C HIS A 212 4.25 -17.10 -12.70
N GLU A 213 4.87 -16.70 -11.58
CA GLU A 213 4.52 -15.48 -10.84
C GLU A 213 4.79 -14.22 -11.66
N THR A 214 5.92 -14.20 -12.37
CA THR A 214 6.28 -13.11 -13.28
C THR A 214 5.25 -12.98 -14.39
N ALA A 215 4.89 -14.09 -15.05
CA ALA A 215 3.87 -14.10 -16.08
C ALA A 215 2.51 -13.64 -15.54
N ALA A 216 2.09 -14.18 -14.38
CA ALA A 216 0.82 -13.81 -13.75
C ALA A 216 0.77 -12.31 -13.37
N LEU A 217 1.86 -11.74 -12.85
CA LEU A 217 1.90 -10.31 -12.55
C LEU A 217 1.84 -9.47 -13.83
N VAL A 218 2.48 -9.90 -14.91
CA VAL A 218 2.39 -9.23 -16.23
C VAL A 218 0.96 -9.27 -16.77
N GLU A 219 0.25 -10.40 -16.65
CA GLU A 219 -1.17 -10.48 -17.00
C GLU A 219 -2.01 -9.54 -16.15
N LEU A 220 -1.76 -9.41 -14.84
CA LEU A 220 -2.49 -8.46 -13.99
C LEU A 220 -2.24 -7.00 -14.40
N LEU A 221 -1.03 -6.67 -14.87
CA LEU A 221 -0.67 -5.30 -15.26
C LEU A 221 -1.19 -4.91 -16.66
N PHE A 222 -1.28 -5.86 -17.60
CA PHE A 222 -1.57 -5.56 -19.02
C PHE A 222 -2.76 -6.33 -19.60
N GLY A 223 -3.32 -7.28 -18.85
CA GLY A 223 -4.46 -8.10 -19.22
C GLY A 223 -5.81 -7.41 -19.01
N VAL A 224 -5.81 -6.09 -18.88
CA VAL A 224 -7.01 -5.26 -18.76
C VAL A 224 -6.96 -4.19 -19.85
N ASP A 225 -8.10 -3.95 -20.49
CA ASP A 225 -8.26 -2.81 -21.37
C ASP A 225 -8.28 -1.52 -20.56
N ALA A 226 -7.26 -0.68 -20.72
CA ALA A 226 -7.11 0.55 -19.95
C ALA A 226 -8.26 1.56 -20.16
N SER A 227 -9.04 1.45 -21.24
CA SER A 227 -10.14 2.37 -21.56
C SER A 227 -11.50 1.90 -21.04
N THR A 228 -11.70 0.59 -20.94
CA THR A 228 -12.99 -0.01 -20.56
C THR A 228 -12.95 -0.77 -19.24
N GLY A 229 -11.75 -1.05 -18.70
CA GLY A 229 -11.56 -1.86 -17.50
C GLY A 229 -11.91 -3.34 -17.68
N VAL A 230 -12.13 -3.78 -18.93
CA VAL A 230 -12.50 -5.16 -19.25
C VAL A 230 -11.25 -6.02 -19.34
N ASP A 231 -11.27 -7.20 -18.74
CA ASP A 231 -10.19 -8.18 -18.87
C ASP A 231 -10.01 -8.57 -20.35
N ILE A 232 -8.85 -8.23 -20.90
CA ILE A 232 -8.39 -8.68 -22.20
C ILE A 232 -7.07 -9.40 -21.95
N PRO A 233 -7.10 -10.73 -21.74
CA PRO A 233 -5.90 -11.53 -21.52
C PRO A 233 -4.85 -11.23 -22.59
N LEU A 234 -3.57 -11.31 -22.24
CA LEU A 234 -2.55 -11.34 -23.28
C LEU A 234 -2.83 -12.61 -24.09
N ALA A 235 -3.17 -12.44 -25.37
CA ALA A 235 -3.68 -13.53 -26.21
C ALA A 235 -2.64 -14.64 -26.50
N LEU A 236 -1.45 -14.55 -25.90
CA LEU A 236 -0.29 -15.37 -26.18
C LEU A 236 0.18 -16.04 -24.89
N ASP A 237 0.44 -17.34 -24.97
CA ASP A 237 1.07 -18.10 -23.89
C ASP A 237 2.59 -17.93 -23.96
N TYR A 238 3.20 -17.42 -22.89
CA TYR A 238 4.65 -17.23 -22.79
C TYR A 238 5.45 -18.53 -22.95
N THR A 239 4.84 -19.70 -22.71
CA THR A 239 5.47 -21.01 -22.90
C THR A 239 5.51 -21.45 -24.37
N SER A 240 4.58 -20.95 -25.19
CA SER A 240 4.47 -21.31 -26.60
C SER A 240 5.39 -20.46 -27.49
N ASP A 241 5.38 -19.15 -27.27
CA ASP A 241 6.26 -18.20 -27.98
C ASP A 241 6.61 -17.01 -27.09
N LEU A 242 7.74 -17.14 -26.38
CA LEU A 242 8.27 -16.06 -25.55
C LEU A 242 8.64 -14.80 -26.36
N GLY A 243 8.97 -14.95 -27.64
CA GLY A 243 9.19 -13.86 -28.58
C GLY A 243 7.96 -12.97 -28.70
N ALA A 244 6.90 -13.57 -29.23
CA ALA A 244 5.63 -12.92 -29.47
C ALA A 244 4.99 -12.39 -28.17
N TYR A 245 5.08 -13.16 -27.07
CA TYR A 245 4.58 -12.71 -25.76
C TYR A 245 5.26 -11.41 -25.30
N CYS A 246 6.60 -11.35 -25.33
CA CYS A 246 7.33 -10.14 -24.95
C CYS A 246 7.04 -8.95 -25.87
N ASP A 247 6.79 -9.20 -27.17
CA ASP A 247 6.45 -8.13 -28.12
C ASP A 247 5.05 -7.57 -27.86
N GLU A 248 4.07 -8.41 -27.49
CA GLU A 248 2.74 -7.95 -27.08
C GLU A 248 2.79 -7.17 -25.75
N VAL A 249 3.54 -7.65 -24.75
CA VAL A 249 3.75 -6.91 -23.50
C VAL A 249 4.38 -5.54 -23.78
N LYS A 250 5.38 -5.49 -24.67
CA LYS A 250 5.98 -4.22 -25.10
C LYS A 250 4.94 -3.29 -25.71
N ARG A 251 4.15 -3.79 -26.66
CA ARG A 251 3.10 -3.01 -27.34
C ARG A 251 2.11 -2.43 -26.34
N ARG A 252 1.67 -3.21 -25.35
CA ARG A 252 0.76 -2.77 -24.27
C ARG A 252 1.43 -1.73 -23.37
N ALA A 253 2.68 -1.96 -22.97
CA ALA A 253 3.45 -1.01 -22.17
C ALA A 253 3.64 0.33 -22.89
N ASP A 254 3.93 0.32 -24.19
CA ASP A 254 4.09 1.53 -25.00
C ASP A 254 2.77 2.34 -25.08
N LEU A 255 1.60 1.67 -25.08
CA LEU A 255 0.29 2.34 -25.05
C LEU A 255 0.00 3.02 -23.70
N LEU A 256 0.47 2.44 -22.60
CA LEU A 256 0.37 3.04 -21.27
C LEU A 256 1.37 4.19 -21.05
N GLY A 257 2.39 4.30 -21.92
CA GLY A 257 3.41 5.33 -21.85
C GLY A 257 4.50 5.04 -20.81
N THR A 258 5.08 6.11 -20.29
CA THR A 258 6.23 6.05 -19.38
C THR A 258 5.89 6.57 -18.00
N TYR A 259 6.54 6.00 -16.99
CA TYR A 259 6.36 6.30 -15.58
C TYR A 259 7.68 6.76 -14.97
N TYR A 260 7.61 7.65 -13.97
CA TYR A 260 8.79 8.04 -13.23
C TYR A 260 9.43 6.82 -12.54
N ASN A 261 10.70 6.57 -12.82
CA ASN A 261 11.51 5.55 -12.18
C ASN A 261 12.35 6.19 -11.06
N PRO A 262 12.08 5.88 -9.77
CA PRO A 262 12.82 6.45 -8.63
C PRO A 262 14.34 6.15 -8.66
N LEU A 263 14.76 5.07 -9.31
CA LEU A 263 16.17 4.68 -9.38
C LEU A 263 16.96 5.50 -10.40
N SER A 264 16.36 5.79 -11.56
CA SER A 264 17.04 6.52 -12.64
C SER A 264 16.72 8.01 -12.66
N GLY A 265 15.67 8.44 -11.96
CA GLY A 265 15.19 9.82 -11.96
C GLY A 265 14.56 10.25 -13.30
N ARG A 266 14.18 9.30 -14.15
CA ARG A 266 13.64 9.54 -15.49
C ARG A 266 12.33 8.81 -15.70
N CYS A 267 11.56 9.24 -16.70
CA CYS A 267 10.39 8.50 -17.14
C CYS A 267 10.81 7.32 -18.03
N GLU A 268 10.42 6.10 -17.64
CA GLU A 268 10.76 4.85 -18.32
C GLU A 268 9.49 3.98 -18.46
N PRO A 269 9.44 3.02 -19.40
CA PRO A 269 8.32 2.08 -19.49
C PRO A 269 8.14 1.32 -18.18
N LEU A 270 6.89 0.92 -17.88
CA LEU A 270 6.58 0.16 -16.67
C LEU A 270 7.33 -1.19 -16.62
N VAL A 271 7.65 -1.77 -17.78
CA VAL A 271 8.39 -3.02 -17.89
C VAL A 271 9.61 -2.88 -18.80
N ASN A 272 10.75 -3.34 -18.33
CA ASN A 272 11.93 -3.57 -19.15
C ASN A 272 11.82 -4.94 -19.83
N VAL A 273 11.37 -4.95 -21.08
CA VAL A 273 11.08 -6.17 -21.86
C VAL A 273 12.31 -7.07 -22.03
N GLY A 274 13.51 -6.50 -22.14
CA GLY A 274 14.75 -7.28 -22.23
C GLY A 274 15.07 -8.03 -20.93
N ALA A 275 14.82 -7.39 -19.78
CA ALA A 275 14.94 -8.03 -18.48
C ALA A 275 13.79 -9.02 -18.21
N LEU A 276 12.55 -8.68 -18.61
CA LEU A 276 11.40 -9.56 -18.51
C LEU A 276 11.63 -10.87 -19.27
N ARG A 277 12.12 -10.80 -20.51
CA ARG A 277 12.47 -11.99 -21.30
C ARG A 277 13.40 -12.92 -20.53
N LYS A 278 14.40 -12.38 -19.82
CA LYS A 278 15.31 -13.18 -18.99
C LYS A 278 14.64 -13.77 -17.75
N ALA A 279 13.71 -13.05 -17.14
CA ALA A 279 12.94 -13.52 -15.99
C ALA A 279 11.97 -14.66 -16.38
N LEU A 280 11.44 -14.62 -17.60
CA LEU A 280 10.53 -15.64 -18.14
C LEU A 280 11.23 -16.82 -18.79
N THR A 281 12.52 -16.72 -19.14
CA THR A 281 13.29 -17.87 -19.64
C THR A 281 13.45 -18.89 -18.52
N PRO A 282 12.94 -20.13 -18.68
CA PRO A 282 13.15 -21.19 -17.69
C PRO A 282 14.65 -21.40 -17.50
N ARG A 283 15.14 -21.27 -16.26
CA ARG A 283 16.51 -21.68 -15.95
C ARG A 283 16.55 -23.20 -16.06
N GLY A 284 17.12 -23.69 -17.15
CA GLY A 284 17.28 -25.12 -17.37
C GLY A 284 17.95 -25.77 -16.17
N VAL A 285 17.43 -26.93 -15.75
CA VAL A 285 18.13 -27.88 -14.89
C VAL A 285 19.42 -28.30 -15.61
N LEU A 286 20.48 -27.53 -15.42
CA LEU A 286 21.82 -27.82 -15.92
C LEU A 286 22.79 -27.55 -14.77
N GLY A 287 23.19 -28.62 -14.06
CA GLY A 287 24.28 -28.56 -13.09
C GLY A 287 24.19 -29.47 -11.87
N LYS A 288 23.90 -30.77 -12.04
CA LYS A 288 24.56 -31.84 -11.28
C LYS A 288 25.07 -32.86 -12.28
#